data_AF-A0A846C0G1-F1
#
_entry.id   AF-A0A846C0G1-F1
#
_cell.length_a   1.000
_cell.length_b   1.000
_cell.length_c   1.000
_cell.angle_alpha   90.00
_cell.angle_beta   90.00
_cell.angle_gamma   90.00
#
_symmetry.space_group_name_H-M   'P 1'
#
loop_
_entity.id
_entity.type
_entity.pdbx_description
1 polymer ?
#
loop_
_entity_poly.entity_id
_entity_poly.type
_entity_poly.pdbx_seq_one_letter_code
_entity_poly.pdbx_strand_id
1 'polypeptide(L)' 'MEDDLRSEYDLKSLRVRKLGSGRKSFAGTTVRLEPDVARMFPNAEAVNEALRFLIRVMQESQALDLKIQSSTLLEQKDRS' A
#
# COMPACT_ATOMS: atom_id res chain seq x y z
N MET A 1 -21.70 -45.98 -1.71
CA MET A 1 -20.23 -45.89 -1.63
C MET A 1 -19.94 -44.71 -0.74
N GLU A 2 -19.68 -44.96 0.54
CA GLU A 2 -19.31 -43.91 1.49
C GLU A 2 -17.81 -43.69 1.38
N ASP A 3 -17.43 -42.46 1.04
CA ASP A 3 -16.04 -42.01 0.95
C ASP A 3 -15.59 -41.54 2.35
N ASP A 4 -15.45 -42.50 3.26
CA ASP A 4 -15.02 -42.28 4.65
C ASP A 4 -13.53 -41.94 4.70
N LEU A 5 -13.20 -40.74 4.24
CA LEU A 5 -11.89 -40.12 4.43
C LEU A 5 -11.59 -40.06 5.93
N ARG A 6 -10.51 -40.73 6.34
CA ARG A 6 -10.04 -40.71 7.72
C ARG A 6 -9.74 -39.27 8.17
N SER A 7 -9.92 -38.98 9.46
CA SER A 7 -9.82 -37.64 10.03
C SER A 7 -8.47 -36.96 9.82
N GLU A 8 -7.38 -37.72 9.65
CA GLU A 8 -6.05 -37.19 9.34
C GLU A 8 -5.94 -36.58 7.93
N TYR A 9 -6.91 -36.86 7.04
CA TYR A 9 -6.99 -36.35 5.67
C TYR A 9 -8.06 -35.27 5.47
N ASP A 10 -8.53 -34.58 6.53
CA ASP A 10 -9.45 -33.45 6.38
C ASP A 10 -8.76 -32.21 5.77
N LEU A 11 -8.80 -32.14 4.45
CA LEU A 11 -8.21 -31.06 3.64
C LEU A 11 -8.92 -29.70 3.84
N LYS A 12 -10.07 -29.63 4.53
CA LYS A 12 -10.83 -28.38 4.76
C LYS A 12 -10.08 -27.39 5.66
N SER A 13 -9.20 -27.88 6.52
CA SER A 13 -8.35 -27.06 7.40
C SER A 13 -7.13 -26.45 6.69
N LEU A 14 -6.77 -26.97 5.51
CA LEU A 14 -5.59 -26.53 4.78
C LEU A 14 -5.85 -25.20 4.04
N ARG A 15 -5.06 -24.16 4.36
CA ARG A 15 -5.00 -22.94 3.55
C ARG A 15 -4.51 -23.30 2.14
N VAL A 16 -5.42 -23.38 1.17
CA VAL A 16 -5.14 -23.78 -0.21
C VAL A 16 -4.25 -22.77 -0.93
N ARG A 17 -2.93 -22.85 -0.71
CA ARG A 17 -1.89 -22.15 -1.46
C ARG A 17 -1.79 -22.78 -2.85
N LYS A 18 -2.75 -22.42 -3.71
CA LYS A 18 -2.87 -22.85 -5.11
C LYS A 18 -1.48 -22.73 -5.79
N LEU A 19 -0.80 -23.83 -6.08
CA LEU A 19 0.61 -23.90 -6.52
C LEU A 19 0.71 -24.24 -8.02
N GLY A 20 1.68 -23.69 -8.74
CA GLY A 20 1.91 -23.98 -10.16
C GLY A 20 2.67 -22.89 -10.93
N SER A 21 3.39 -23.28 -11.98
CA SER A 21 4.32 -22.44 -12.75
C SER A 21 3.66 -21.39 -13.65
N GLY A 22 2.35 -21.45 -13.88
CA GLY A 22 1.59 -20.49 -14.71
C GLY A 22 1.31 -19.15 -14.03
N ARG A 23 2.15 -18.71 -13.08
CA ARG A 23 1.83 -17.58 -12.19
C ARG A 23 2.34 -16.24 -12.68
N LYS A 24 1.40 -15.50 -13.27
CA LYS A 24 1.31 -14.06 -13.04
C LYS A 24 0.69 -13.82 -11.63
N SER A 25 1.04 -12.70 -11.01
CA SER A 25 0.69 -12.34 -9.63
C SER A 25 -0.81 -12.44 -9.31
N PHE A 26 -1.16 -12.45 -8.01
CA PHE A 26 -2.53 -12.12 -7.59
C PHE A 26 -2.89 -10.76 -8.22
N ALA A 27 -3.99 -10.72 -8.96
CA ALA A 27 -4.30 -9.73 -9.99
C ALA A 27 -3.75 -8.31 -9.75
N GLY A 28 -2.69 -7.94 -10.46
CA GLY A 28 -2.09 -6.60 -10.45
C GLY A 28 -0.65 -6.55 -9.95
N THR A 29 -0.16 -5.32 -9.72
CA THR A 29 1.16 -5.03 -9.18
C THR A 29 1.23 -5.45 -7.71
N THR A 30 2.03 -6.47 -7.39
CA THR A 30 2.23 -6.90 -6.00
C THR A 30 3.37 -6.11 -5.36
N VAL A 31 3.05 -5.33 -4.33
CA VAL A 31 4.06 -4.68 -3.47
C VAL A 31 4.35 -5.60 -2.29
N ARG A 32 5.64 -5.90 -2.05
CA ARG A 32 6.09 -6.63 -0.87
C ARG A 32 6.41 -5.62 0.24
N LEU A 33 5.83 -5.83 1.42
CA LEU A 33 6.14 -5.07 2.64
C LEU A 33 7.17 -5.84 3.47
N GLU A 34 7.98 -5.11 4.23
CA GLU A 34 8.93 -5.70 5.18
C GLU A 34 8.24 -6.12 6.51
N PRO A 35 8.83 -7.04 7.30
CA PRO A 35 8.16 -7.67 8.44
C PRO A 35 7.84 -6.73 9.61
N ASP A 36 8.51 -5.60 9.71
CA ASP A 36 8.21 -4.50 10.63
C ASP A 36 6.97 -3.71 10.17
N VAL A 37 6.94 -3.28 8.92
CA VAL A 37 5.79 -2.58 8.32
C VAL A 37 4.53 -3.46 8.36
N ALA A 38 4.66 -4.73 8.00
CA ALA A 38 3.55 -5.69 8.02
C ALA A 38 3.04 -6.02 9.45
N ARG A 39 3.82 -5.75 10.51
CA ARG A 39 3.35 -5.83 11.90
C ARG A 39 2.65 -4.55 12.35
N MET A 40 3.06 -3.40 11.83
CA MET A 40 2.45 -2.10 12.15
C MET A 40 1.11 -1.89 11.44
N PHE A 41 0.97 -2.40 10.22
CA PHE A 41 -0.24 -2.25 9.40
C PHE A 41 -1.02 -3.58 9.29
N PRO A 42 -2.16 -3.74 9.99
CA PRO A 42 -2.88 -5.02 10.06
C PRO A 42 -3.63 -5.39 8.78
N ASN A 43 -3.89 -4.44 7.87
CA ASN A 43 -4.60 -4.67 6.62
C ASN A 43 -4.11 -3.72 5.50
N ALA A 44 -4.54 -3.99 4.26
CA ALA A 44 -4.15 -3.20 3.10
C ALA A 44 -4.78 -1.80 3.05
N GLU A 45 -5.96 -1.61 3.67
CA GLU A 45 -6.63 -0.32 3.72
C GLU A 45 -5.83 0.69 4.56
N ALA A 46 -5.32 0.28 5.72
CA ALA A 46 -4.49 1.09 6.60
C ALA A 46 -3.17 1.52 5.92
N VAL A 47 -2.55 0.64 5.12
CA VAL A 47 -1.38 0.98 4.30
C VAL A 47 -1.74 2.04 3.26
N ASN A 48 -2.85 1.82 2.53
CA ASN A 48 -3.28 2.73 1.48
C ASN A 48 -3.64 4.12 2.01
N GLU A 49 -4.34 4.20 3.15
CA GLU A 49 -4.68 5.49 3.79
C GLU A 49 -3.44 6.22 4.31
N ALA A 50 -2.48 5.52 4.92
CA ALA A 50 -1.22 6.14 5.34
C ALA A 50 -0.41 6.70 4.15
N LEU A 51 -0.34 5.97 3.04
CA LEU A 51 0.32 6.44 1.82
C LEU A 51 -0.43 7.62 1.17
N ARG A 52 -1.77 7.59 1.14
CA ARG A 52 -2.60 8.72 0.66
C ARG A 52 -2.40 9.97 1.51
N PHE A 53 -2.36 9.82 2.83
CA PHE A 53 -2.08 10.91 3.75
C PHE A 53 -0.69 11.52 3.51
N LEU A 54 0.34 10.69 3.37
CA LEU A 54 1.70 11.16 3.05
C LEU A 54 1.75 11.93 1.72
N ILE A 55 1.12 11.41 0.66
CA ILE A 55 1.02 12.11 -0.64
C ILE A 55 0.37 13.48 -0.47
N ARG A 56 -0.72 13.57 0.30
CA ARG A 56 -1.41 14.85 0.57
C ARG A 56 -0.52 15.84 1.32
N VAL A 57 0.16 15.41 2.38
CA VAL A 57 1.10 16.27 3.15
C VAL A 57 2.25 16.76 2.27
N MET A 58 2.78 15.91 1.39
CA MET A 58 3.81 16.29 0.41
C MET A 58 3.30 17.31 -0.62
N GLN A 59 2.07 17.14 -1.12
CA GLN A 59 1.43 18.09 -2.04
C GLN A 59 1.17 19.45 -1.37
N GLU A 60 0.65 19.46 -0.14
CA GLU A 60 0.45 20.67 0.65
C GLU A 60 1.81 21.37 0.91
N SER A 61 2.87 20.62 1.19
CA SER A 61 4.23 21.16 1.37
C SER A 61 4.82 21.77 0.09
N GLN A 62 4.66 21.13 -1.07
CA GLN A 62 5.08 21.69 -2.36
C GLN A 62 4.25 22.92 -2.75
N ALA A 63 2.94 22.91 -2.49
CA ALA A 63 2.09 24.07 -2.73
C ALA A 63 2.48 25.27 -1.85
N LEU A 64 2.92 25.02 -0.61
CA LEU A 64 3.48 26.05 0.27
C LEU A 64 4.82 26.59 -0.25
N ASP A 65 5.74 25.75 -0.71
CA ASP A 65 7.02 26.18 -1.31
C ASP A 65 6.81 27.07 -2.55
N LEU A 66 5.96 26.63 -3.49
CA LEU A 66 5.58 27.43 -4.67
C LEU A 66 4.87 28.75 -4.30
N LYS A 67 4.06 28.75 -3.22
CA LYS A 67 3.39 29.95 -2.72
C LYS A 67 4.36 30.91 -2.02
N ILE A 68 5.35 30.40 -1.29
CA ILE A 68 6.42 31.19 -0.71
C ILE A 68 7.20 31.87 -1.85
N GLN A 69 7.72 31.11 -2.80
CA GLN A 69 8.51 31.64 -3.93
C GLN A 69 7.76 32.71 -4.75
N SER A 70 6.47 32.51 -5.00
CA SER A 70 5.64 33.52 -5.70
C SER A 70 5.38 34.77 -4.86
N SER A 71 5.23 34.66 -3.53
CA SER A 71 5.14 35.83 -2.65
C SER A 71 6.46 36.62 -2.57
N THR A 72 7.62 35.95 -2.51
CA THR A 72 8.93 36.62 -2.49
C THR A 72 9.23 37.36 -3.80
N LEU A 73 8.80 36.83 -4.95
CA LEU A 73 8.95 37.50 -6.24
C LEU A 73 8.06 38.73 -6.41
N LEU A 74 6.88 38.76 -5.79
CA LEU A 74 6.01 39.94 -5.80
C LEU A 74 6.63 41.06 -4.96
N GLU A 75 7.08 40.77 -3.74
CA GLU A 75 7.63 41.80 -2.83
C GLU A 75 8.98 42.37 -3.27
N GLN A 76 9.75 41.65 -4.10
CA GLN A 76 10.93 42.21 -4.76
C GLN A 76 10.60 43.12 -5.95
N LYS A 77 9.42 42.98 -6.57
CA LYS A 77 9.04 43.75 -7.76
C LYS A 77 8.53 45.15 -7.42
N ASP A 78 7.89 45.33 -6.27
CA ASP A 78 7.40 46.64 -5.80
C ASP A 78 8.49 47.51 -5.12
N ARG A 79 9.74 47.03 -5.10
CA ARG A 79 10.88 47.68 -4.41
C ARG A 79 11.98 48.19 -5.34
N SER A 80 11.74 48.23 -6.67
CA SER A 80 12.71 48.63 -7.70
C SER A 80 12.14 49.66 -8.69
#